data_AF-A0A938M723-F1
#
_entry.id   AF-A0A938M723-F1
#
_cell.length_a   1.000
_cell.length_b   1.000
_cell.length_c   1.000
_cell.angle_alpha   90.00
_cell.angle_beta   90.00
_cell.angle_gamma   90.00
#
_symmetry.space_group_name_H-M   'P 1'
#
loop_
_entity.id
_entity.type
_entity.pdbx_description
1 polymer ?
#
loop_
_entity_poly.entity_id
_entity_poly.type
_entity_poly.pdbx_seq_one_letter_code
_entity_poly.pdbx_strand_id
1 'polypeptide(L)'
;MRGTAVFVDTSIQIARFVHSREKKRRIEERLAKYDIVLTSSVVRQEFKRRLLKEAQYLLNTLKQKGSFEETHRHVTEMLSGPFHRRKQQICLLTISTILEGATDAELTERARRYLRFLLRFGLHTFDRSVDHHLLGADCHWANYPVRERKLERFDFGRERCSQSEGRCGVVSFLRENRDFASKVMDALRSMRDDGKTAEVATGERFLEEALADPECAPRLDPCLHVGDLMIALESAKIPDFYTMNRAESIVYCQALGQTLVIRPNNPAAEDEVVRL
;
A
#
# COMPACT_ATOMS: atom_id res chain seq x y z
N MET A 1 5.30 -23.17 -22.27
CA MET A 1 5.89 -22.76 -20.98
C MET A 1 4.88 -21.87 -20.30
N ARG A 2 4.35 -22.26 -19.14
CA ARG A 2 3.47 -21.38 -18.35
C ARG A 2 4.40 -20.51 -17.52
N GLY A 3 4.46 -19.21 -17.82
CA GLY A 3 5.21 -18.29 -16.98
C GLY A 3 4.56 -18.15 -15.60
N THR A 4 5.34 -17.93 -14.57
CA THR A 4 4.85 -17.67 -13.21
C THR A 4 4.63 -16.17 -13.03
N ALA A 5 3.51 -15.78 -12.41
CA ALA A 5 3.14 -14.38 -12.19
C ALA A 5 2.85 -14.11 -10.71
N VAL A 6 3.28 -12.96 -10.21
CA VAL A 6 3.04 -12.54 -8.83
C VAL A 6 2.41 -11.16 -8.77
N PHE A 7 1.41 -11.00 -7.92
CA PHE A 7 0.84 -9.71 -7.57
C PHE A 7 1.54 -9.16 -6.32
N VAL A 8 1.95 -7.89 -6.35
CA VAL A 8 2.70 -7.24 -5.28
C VAL A 8 1.85 -6.20 -4.56
N ASP A 9 1.58 -6.45 -3.28
CA ASP A 9 0.82 -5.56 -2.41
C ASP A 9 1.57 -4.24 -2.07
N THR A 10 0.83 -3.24 -1.59
CA THR A 10 1.34 -1.95 -1.10
C THR A 10 2.43 -2.11 -0.05
N SER A 11 2.30 -3.08 0.86
CA SER A 11 3.30 -3.29 1.91
C SER A 11 4.68 -3.64 1.35
N ILE A 12 4.75 -4.51 0.34
CA ILE A 12 6.00 -4.85 -0.36
C ILE A 12 6.49 -3.65 -1.16
N GLN A 13 5.59 -2.95 -1.87
CA GLN A 13 5.97 -1.76 -2.63
C GLN A 13 6.59 -0.68 -1.74
N ILE A 14 6.00 -0.39 -0.57
CA ILE A 14 6.58 0.54 0.40
C ILE A 14 7.93 0.03 0.91
N ALA A 15 8.06 -1.27 1.19
CA ALA A 15 9.31 -1.84 1.70
C ALA A 15 10.49 -1.69 0.74
N ARG A 16 10.24 -1.76 -0.57
CA ARG A 16 11.27 -1.49 -1.59
C ARG A 16 11.84 -0.07 -1.53
N PHE A 17 11.12 0.88 -0.94
CA PHE A 17 11.60 2.26 -0.75
C PHE A 17 12.21 2.50 0.63
N VAL A 18 11.54 2.07 1.70
CA VAL A 18 11.86 2.58 3.06
C VAL A 18 12.43 1.55 4.03
N HIS A 19 12.51 0.28 3.68
CA HIS A 19 13.12 -0.72 4.56
C HIS A 19 14.66 -0.81 4.39
N SER A 20 15.30 -1.64 5.22
CA SER A 20 16.73 -1.90 5.17
C SER A 20 17.18 -2.45 3.82
N ARG A 21 18.47 -2.24 3.48
CA ARG A 21 19.08 -2.76 2.26
C ARG A 21 18.94 -4.27 2.13
N GLU A 22 19.08 -5.02 3.23
CA GLU A 22 18.89 -6.46 3.25
C GLU A 22 17.46 -6.85 2.86
N LYS A 23 16.44 -6.21 3.45
CA LYS A 23 15.05 -6.52 3.14
C LYS A 23 14.72 -6.20 1.68
N LYS A 24 15.20 -5.05 1.17
CA LYS A 24 15.05 -4.68 -0.25
C LYS A 24 15.65 -5.76 -1.15
N ARG A 25 16.88 -6.19 -0.88
CA ARG A 25 17.55 -7.26 -1.65
C ARG A 25 16.72 -8.56 -1.65
N ARG A 26 16.22 -9.01 -0.49
CA ARG A 26 15.41 -10.23 -0.40
C ARG A 26 14.09 -10.12 -1.18
N ILE A 27 13.46 -8.94 -1.17
CA ILE A 27 12.28 -8.68 -2.01
C ILE A 27 12.63 -8.84 -3.48
N GLU A 28 13.71 -8.23 -3.96
CA GLU A 28 14.14 -8.36 -5.35
C GLU A 28 14.51 -9.82 -5.70
N GLU A 29 15.22 -10.54 -4.82
CA GLU A 29 15.55 -11.96 -5.00
C GLU A 29 14.30 -12.85 -5.08
N ARG A 30 13.22 -12.50 -4.37
CA ARG A 30 11.93 -13.19 -4.48
C ARG A 30 11.24 -12.86 -5.79
N LEU A 31 11.19 -11.58 -6.16
CA LEU A 31 10.52 -11.13 -7.39
C LEU A 31 11.19 -11.69 -8.64
N ALA A 32 12.52 -11.86 -8.63
CA ALA A 32 13.28 -12.46 -9.73
C ALA A 32 12.96 -13.95 -10.00
N LYS A 33 12.15 -14.60 -9.16
CA LYS A 33 11.65 -15.98 -9.38
C LYS A 33 10.38 -16.03 -10.23
N TYR A 34 9.82 -14.87 -10.58
CA TYR A 34 8.61 -14.76 -11.40
C TYR A 34 8.95 -14.15 -12.75
N ASP A 35 8.23 -14.61 -13.78
CA ASP A 35 8.36 -14.06 -15.14
C ASP A 35 7.62 -12.73 -15.28
N ILE A 36 6.58 -12.52 -14.47
CA ILE A 36 5.73 -11.33 -14.51
C ILE A 36 5.43 -10.86 -13.08
N VAL A 37 5.75 -9.61 -12.80
CA VAL A 37 5.45 -8.90 -11.56
C VAL A 37 4.37 -7.86 -11.84
N LEU A 38 3.23 -7.99 -11.15
CA LEU A 38 2.08 -7.11 -11.29
C LEU A 38 1.82 -6.32 -10.01
N THR A 39 1.20 -5.15 -10.16
CA THR A 39 0.59 -4.37 -9.07
C THR A 39 -0.72 -3.78 -9.58
N SER A 40 -1.36 -2.88 -8.82
CA SER A 40 -2.59 -2.26 -9.26
C SER A 40 -2.75 -0.78 -8.98
N SER A 41 -3.78 -0.19 -9.60
CA SER A 41 -4.19 1.19 -9.36
C SER A 41 -4.56 1.44 -7.89
N VAL A 42 -5.18 0.47 -7.21
CA VAL A 42 -5.49 0.58 -5.78
C VAL A 42 -4.20 0.59 -4.96
N VAL A 43 -3.28 -0.32 -5.23
CA VAL A 43 -1.95 -0.37 -4.58
C VAL A 43 -1.21 0.96 -4.74
N ARG A 44 -1.25 1.53 -5.95
CA ARG A 44 -0.64 2.81 -6.30
C ARG A 44 -1.24 3.98 -5.53
N GLN A 45 -2.57 4.04 -5.39
CA GLN A 45 -3.22 5.06 -4.57
C GLN A 45 -2.87 4.91 -3.10
N GLU A 46 -2.82 3.68 -2.60
CA GLU A 46 -2.43 3.43 -1.22
C GLU A 46 -0.97 3.80 -0.96
N PHE A 47 -0.06 3.53 -1.91
CA PHE A 47 1.33 3.98 -1.87
C PHE A 47 1.44 5.50 -1.75
N LYS A 48 0.68 6.26 -2.56
CA LYS A 48 0.62 7.73 -2.43
C LYS A 48 0.17 8.16 -1.04
N ARG A 49 -0.89 7.54 -0.54
CA ARG A 49 -1.52 7.89 0.75
C ARG A 49 -0.64 7.54 1.94
N ARG A 50 0.02 6.38 1.91
CA ARG A 50 0.79 5.83 3.02
C ARG A 50 2.26 6.24 3.02
N LEU A 51 2.88 6.44 1.86
CA LEU A 51 4.29 6.81 1.78
C LEU A 51 4.49 8.28 1.40
N LEU A 52 3.94 8.72 0.26
CA LEU A 52 4.27 10.06 -0.24
C LEU A 52 3.70 11.19 0.62
N LYS A 53 2.48 11.02 1.16
CA LYS A 53 1.94 11.99 2.14
C LYS A 53 2.75 12.04 3.43
N GLU A 54 3.30 10.92 3.85
CA GLU A 54 4.16 10.85 5.03
C GLU A 54 5.54 11.46 4.78
N ALA A 55 6.07 11.29 3.56
CA ALA A 55 7.26 12.02 3.14
C ALA A 55 7.04 13.54 3.12
N GLN A 56 5.86 14.02 2.68
CA GLN A 56 5.50 15.44 2.75
C GLN A 56 5.38 15.93 4.19
N TYR A 57 4.76 15.13 5.08
CA TYR A 57 4.69 15.44 6.50
C TYR A 57 6.10 15.58 7.10
N LEU A 58 6.99 14.60 6.86
CA LEU A 58 8.38 14.65 7.30
C LEU A 58 9.12 15.88 6.76
N LEU A 59 8.95 16.22 5.48
CA LEU A 59 9.62 17.38 4.90
C LEU A 59 9.13 18.69 5.54
N ASN A 60 7.84 18.79 5.85
CA ASN A 60 7.30 19.94 6.56
C ASN A 60 7.81 20.02 7.99
N THR A 61 7.83 18.90 8.71
CA THR A 61 8.39 18.83 10.07
C THR A 61 9.88 19.20 10.07
N LEU A 62 10.66 18.70 9.12
CA LEU A 62 12.09 19.02 8.96
C LEU A 62 12.32 20.51 8.77
N LYS A 63 11.47 21.19 7.99
CA LYS A 63 11.52 22.65 7.83
C LYS A 63 11.18 23.40 9.11
N GLN A 64 10.17 22.93 9.84
CA GLN A 64 9.70 23.57 11.07
C GLN A 64 10.68 23.38 12.22
N LYS A 65 11.31 22.21 12.31
CA LYS A 65 12.24 21.84 13.40
C LYS A 65 13.67 22.24 13.11
N GLY A 66 14.06 22.37 11.84
CA GLY A 66 15.38 22.85 11.42
C GLY A 66 16.48 21.80 11.43
N SER A 67 16.30 20.67 12.12
CA SER A 67 17.27 19.57 12.22
C SER A 67 16.63 18.19 12.08
N PHE A 68 17.47 17.20 11.75
CA PHE A 68 17.10 15.80 11.65
C PHE A 68 16.76 15.24 13.03
N GLU A 69 17.60 15.49 14.04
CA GLU A 69 17.39 14.99 15.41
C GLU A 69 16.07 15.50 16.02
N GLU A 70 15.76 16.80 15.88
CA GLU A 70 14.50 17.35 16.39
C GLU A 70 13.28 16.83 15.62
N THR A 71 13.44 16.55 14.32
CA THR A 71 12.40 15.89 13.51
C THR A 71 12.16 14.46 13.96
N HIS A 72 13.23 13.69 14.19
CA HIS A 72 13.16 12.33 14.69
C HIS A 72 12.48 12.28 16.07
N ARG A 73 12.89 13.18 16.99
CA ARG A 73 12.28 13.31 18.32
C ARG A 73 10.79 13.65 18.20
N HIS A 74 10.43 14.63 17.37
CA HIS A 74 9.03 15.00 17.13
C HIS A 74 8.18 13.82 16.64
N VAL A 75 8.67 13.03 15.67
CA VAL A 75 7.96 11.85 15.16
C VAL A 75 7.80 10.79 16.26
N THR A 76 8.83 10.59 17.09
CA THR A 76 8.81 9.60 18.17
C THR A 76 7.83 9.99 19.28
N GLU A 77 7.81 11.26 19.68
CA GLU A 77 7.02 11.73 20.81
C GLU A 77 5.57 12.03 20.41
N MET A 78 5.37 12.78 19.32
CA MET A 78 4.04 13.29 18.94
C MET A 78 3.15 12.27 18.22
N LEU A 79 3.74 11.22 17.66
CA LEU A 79 3.01 10.15 16.96
C LEU A 79 2.95 8.83 17.76
N SER A 80 3.23 8.89 19.06
CA SER A 80 3.27 7.72 19.96
C SER A 80 1.90 7.08 20.26
N GLY A 81 0.80 7.77 19.97
CA GLY A 81 -0.56 7.27 20.20
C GLY A 81 -0.95 6.10 19.27
N PRO A 82 -1.88 5.23 19.70
CA PRO A 82 -2.30 4.06 18.91
C PRO A 82 -2.85 4.43 17.52
N PHE A 83 -3.54 5.57 17.42
CA PHE A 83 -4.07 6.11 16.15
C PHE A 83 -2.99 6.56 15.15
N HIS A 84 -1.78 6.85 15.62
CA HIS A 84 -0.67 7.33 14.81
C HIS A 84 0.45 6.31 14.61
N ARG A 85 0.36 5.13 15.24
CA ARG A 85 1.39 4.09 15.18
C ARG A 85 1.83 3.75 13.76
N ARG A 86 0.88 3.59 12.82
CA ARG A 86 1.17 3.28 11.41
C ARG A 86 1.92 4.45 10.73
N LYS A 87 1.47 5.68 10.97
CA LYS A 87 2.10 6.92 10.49
C LYS A 87 3.53 7.04 11.00
N GLN A 88 3.69 6.88 12.32
CA GLN A 88 4.97 6.89 13.00
C GLN A 88 5.93 5.86 12.40
N GLN A 89 5.49 4.61 12.25
CA GLN A 89 6.31 3.53 11.71
C GLN A 89 6.81 3.87 10.30
N ILE A 90 5.95 4.34 9.39
CA ILE A 90 6.38 4.74 8.05
C ILE A 90 7.37 5.92 8.12
N CYS A 91 7.09 6.92 8.95
CA CYS A 91 7.98 8.07 9.11
C CYS A 91 9.38 7.63 9.59
N LEU A 92 9.43 6.82 10.65
CA LEU A 92 10.68 6.29 11.22
C LEU A 92 11.44 5.41 10.23
N LEU A 93 10.75 4.53 9.50
CA LEU A 93 11.38 3.73 8.45
C LEU A 93 11.95 4.63 7.34
N THR A 94 11.19 5.63 6.88
CA THR A 94 11.63 6.56 5.84
C THR A 94 12.91 7.29 6.24
N ILE A 95 12.98 7.83 7.46
CA ILE A 95 14.18 8.54 7.94
C ILE A 95 15.33 7.58 8.27
N SER A 96 15.05 6.34 8.68
CA SER A 96 16.08 5.33 8.95
C SER A 96 16.91 4.98 7.71
N THR A 97 16.35 5.16 6.50
CA THR A 97 17.11 4.93 5.25
C THR A 97 18.22 5.95 4.99
N ILE A 98 18.24 7.07 5.73
CA ILE A 98 19.16 8.19 5.54
C ILE A 98 20.35 8.10 6.53
N LEU A 99 20.27 7.19 7.51
CA LEU A 99 21.19 7.11 8.63
C LEU A 99 22.41 6.27 8.31
N GLU A 100 23.60 6.85 8.50
CA GLU A 100 24.84 6.18 8.94
C GLU A 100 25.97 7.23 9.10
N GLY A 101 26.58 7.28 10.29
CA GLY A 101 27.88 7.93 10.55
C GLY A 101 28.05 9.40 10.14
N ALA A 102 27.01 10.24 10.26
CA ALA A 102 27.04 11.64 9.81
C ALA A 102 26.57 12.61 10.90
N THR A 103 26.96 13.88 10.79
CA THR A 103 26.51 14.96 11.67
C THR A 103 25.04 15.29 11.43
N ASP A 104 24.35 15.89 12.41
CA ASP A 104 22.94 16.29 12.27
C ASP A 104 22.70 17.25 11.08
N ALA A 105 23.63 18.17 10.81
CA ALA A 105 23.55 19.06 9.65
C ALA A 105 23.58 18.28 8.32
N GLU A 106 24.46 17.29 8.20
CA GLU A 106 24.54 16.42 7.03
C GLU A 106 23.30 15.54 6.89
N LEU A 107 22.83 14.95 8.00
CA LEU A 107 21.60 14.14 8.03
C LEU A 107 20.38 14.98 7.63
N THR A 108 20.31 16.24 8.08
CA THR A 108 19.25 17.19 7.72
C THR A 108 19.22 17.43 6.21
N GLU A 109 20.37 17.70 5.61
CA GLU A 109 20.44 17.95 4.16
C GLU A 109 20.18 16.68 3.35
N ARG A 110 20.72 15.52 3.77
CA ARG A 110 20.41 14.22 3.15
C ARG A 110 18.92 13.90 3.23
N ALA A 111 18.29 14.13 4.38
CA ALA A 111 16.87 13.88 4.59
C ALA A 111 16.02 14.78 3.68
N ARG A 112 16.34 16.09 3.63
CA ARG A 112 15.67 17.02 2.73
C ARG A 112 15.77 16.56 1.27
N ARG A 113 16.96 16.19 0.80
CA ARG A 113 17.18 15.71 -0.57
C ARG A 113 16.39 14.42 -0.86
N TYR A 114 16.47 13.44 0.03
CA TYR A 114 15.78 12.17 -0.14
C TYR A 114 14.25 12.34 -0.13
N LEU A 115 13.69 13.12 0.80
CA LEU A 115 12.25 13.37 0.85
C LEU A 115 11.77 14.10 -0.41
N ARG A 116 12.52 15.08 -0.90
CA ARG A 116 12.21 15.75 -2.19
C ARG A 116 12.29 14.78 -3.37
N PHE A 117 13.30 13.91 -3.40
CA PHE A 117 13.42 12.88 -4.42
C PHE A 117 12.20 11.95 -4.39
N LEU A 118 11.82 11.45 -3.21
CA LEU A 118 10.66 10.58 -3.05
C LEU A 118 9.36 11.27 -3.48
N LEU A 119 9.18 12.55 -3.16
CA LEU A 119 8.00 13.33 -3.54
C LEU A 119 7.93 13.62 -5.05
N ARG A 120 9.07 13.83 -5.71
CA ARG A 120 9.14 14.12 -7.15
C ARG A 120 9.13 12.87 -8.03
N PHE A 121 9.82 11.83 -7.61
CA PHE A 121 10.12 10.65 -8.43
C PHE A 121 9.57 9.35 -7.85
N GLY A 122 9.11 9.33 -6.60
CA GLY A 122 8.67 8.10 -5.93
C GLY A 122 7.57 7.36 -6.69
N LEU A 123 6.60 8.08 -7.25
CA LEU A 123 5.54 7.46 -8.06
C LEU A 123 6.06 6.90 -9.39
N HIS A 124 6.98 7.60 -10.05
CA HIS A 124 7.62 7.11 -11.28
C HIS A 124 8.49 5.87 -11.01
N THR A 125 9.24 5.86 -9.91
CA THR A 125 10.00 4.70 -9.47
C THR A 125 9.09 3.52 -9.13
N PHE A 126 7.95 3.78 -8.46
CA PHE A 126 6.93 2.75 -8.20
C PHE A 126 6.42 2.18 -9.52
N ASP A 127 6.07 3.04 -10.48
CA ASP A 127 5.50 2.63 -11.77
C ASP A 127 6.48 1.75 -12.57
N ARG A 128 7.79 2.03 -12.49
CA ARG A 128 8.86 1.26 -13.16
C ARG A 128 9.31 0.00 -12.42
N SER A 129 8.81 -0.23 -11.21
CA SER A 129 9.30 -1.29 -10.34
C SER A 129 8.62 -2.65 -10.59
N VAL A 130 7.66 -2.69 -11.51
CA VAL A 130 6.85 -3.86 -11.88
C VAL A 130 6.71 -3.92 -13.41
N ASP A 131 6.32 -5.06 -13.95
CA ASP A 131 6.10 -5.23 -15.39
C ASP A 131 4.75 -4.66 -15.83
N HIS A 132 3.72 -4.84 -15.00
CA HIS A 132 2.36 -4.41 -15.33
C HIS A 132 1.61 -3.79 -14.15
N HIS A 133 0.79 -2.79 -14.46
CA HIS A 133 -0.21 -2.21 -13.56
C HIS A 133 -1.59 -2.66 -13.99
N LEU A 134 -2.27 -3.40 -13.13
CA LEU A 134 -3.68 -3.70 -13.30
C LEU A 134 -4.49 -2.42 -13.08
N LEU A 135 -5.38 -2.14 -14.03
CA LEU A 135 -6.23 -0.95 -14.04
C LEU A 135 -7.71 -1.32 -13.89
N GLY A 136 -8.00 -2.48 -13.28
CA GLY A 136 -9.37 -3.00 -13.17
C GLY A 136 -10.25 -2.04 -12.38
N ALA A 137 -9.77 -1.54 -11.24
CA ALA A 137 -10.52 -0.59 -10.43
C ALA A 137 -10.58 0.83 -11.01
N ASP A 138 -9.77 1.11 -12.04
CA ASP A 138 -9.51 2.42 -12.65
C ASP A 138 -9.59 3.58 -11.64
N CYS A 139 -8.74 3.50 -10.62
CA CYS A 139 -8.78 4.46 -9.53
C CYS A 139 -8.34 5.86 -10.01
N HIS A 140 -9.30 6.78 -10.11
CA HIS A 140 -9.05 8.16 -10.54
C HIS A 140 -7.92 8.83 -9.74
N TRP A 141 -7.92 8.66 -8.42
CA TRP A 141 -6.93 9.28 -7.55
C TRP A 141 -5.56 8.62 -7.63
N ALA A 142 -5.48 7.34 -7.98
CA ALA A 142 -4.20 6.71 -8.31
C ALA A 142 -3.55 7.43 -9.50
N ASN A 143 -4.36 7.70 -10.53
CA ASN A 143 -3.95 8.32 -11.79
C ASN A 143 -3.71 9.83 -11.69
N TYR A 144 -4.16 10.48 -10.62
CA TYR A 144 -3.84 11.88 -10.37
C TYR A 144 -2.32 12.07 -10.15
N PRO A 145 -1.62 12.89 -10.97
CA PRO A 145 -0.18 13.07 -10.85
C PRO A 145 0.20 13.81 -9.57
N VAL A 146 1.37 13.48 -9.01
CA VAL A 146 1.93 14.27 -7.91
C VAL A 146 2.49 15.58 -8.47
N ARG A 147 1.96 16.72 -8.03
CA ARG A 147 2.33 18.06 -8.54
C ARG A 147 2.92 18.92 -7.44
N GLU A 148 4.08 19.53 -7.71
CA GLU A 148 4.64 20.56 -6.84
C GLU A 148 3.87 21.89 -7.09
N ARG A 149 3.16 22.42 -6.08
CA ARG A 149 2.34 23.64 -6.21
C ARG A 149 3.12 24.92 -5.86
N LYS A 150 3.87 24.91 -4.75
CA LYS A 150 4.71 26.01 -4.25
C LYS A 150 5.90 25.40 -3.55
N LEU A 151 7.12 25.87 -3.84
CA LEU A 151 8.42 25.40 -3.28
C LEU A 151 8.28 24.29 -2.22
N GLU A 152 8.31 23.03 -2.69
CA GLU A 152 8.26 21.80 -1.89
C GLU A 152 6.96 21.52 -1.11
N ARG A 153 5.83 22.05 -1.59
CA ARG A 153 4.48 21.64 -1.26
C ARG A 153 3.90 20.86 -2.43
N PHE A 154 3.65 19.58 -2.19
CA PHE A 154 3.16 18.62 -3.17
C PHE A 154 1.66 18.36 -2.98
N ASP A 155 0.98 18.22 -4.10
CA ASP A 155 -0.41 17.83 -4.20
C ASP A 155 -0.51 16.41 -4.76
N PHE A 156 -1.24 15.56 -4.06
CA PHE A 156 -1.43 14.14 -4.38
C PHE A 156 -2.85 13.85 -4.90
N GLY A 157 -3.70 14.87 -5.03
CA GLY A 157 -5.13 14.69 -5.22
C GLY A 157 -5.84 14.34 -3.92
N ARG A 158 -7.11 13.94 -4.03
CA ARG A 158 -7.91 13.52 -2.88
C ARG A 158 -7.68 12.04 -2.56
N GLU A 159 -8.25 11.61 -1.43
CA GLU A 159 -8.14 10.24 -0.94
C GLU A 159 -9.43 9.44 -1.12
N ARG A 160 -10.56 10.14 -1.18
CA ARG A 160 -11.90 9.58 -1.11
C ARG A 160 -12.46 9.36 -2.51
N CYS A 161 -12.93 8.15 -2.78
CA CYS A 161 -13.58 7.79 -4.05
C CYS A 161 -14.82 8.66 -4.29
N SER A 162 -15.56 8.99 -3.22
CA SER A 162 -16.71 9.89 -3.24
C SER A 162 -16.41 11.28 -3.76
N GLN A 163 -15.14 11.73 -3.68
CA GLN A 163 -14.70 13.03 -4.16
C GLN A 163 -14.25 13.00 -5.63
N SER A 164 -14.32 11.85 -6.31
CA SER A 164 -13.88 11.70 -7.70
C SER A 164 -14.86 12.26 -8.73
N GLU A 165 -16.07 12.67 -8.33
CA GLU A 165 -17.13 13.16 -9.24
C GLU A 165 -17.52 12.10 -10.28
N GLY A 166 -17.61 10.83 -9.86
CA GLY A 166 -18.00 9.71 -10.73
C GLY A 166 -16.89 9.19 -11.66
N ARG A 167 -15.66 9.69 -11.53
CA ARG A 167 -14.53 9.27 -12.38
C ARG A 167 -13.82 7.99 -11.94
N CYS A 168 -14.13 7.44 -10.77
CA CYS A 168 -13.55 6.17 -10.32
C CYS A 168 -14.27 4.98 -10.98
N GLY A 169 -13.51 4.01 -11.53
CA GLY A 169 -14.05 2.79 -12.14
C GLY A 169 -14.57 1.72 -11.18
N VAL A 170 -14.71 2.03 -9.88
CA VAL A 170 -15.03 1.02 -8.85
C VAL A 170 -16.37 0.31 -9.07
N VAL A 171 -17.36 1.01 -9.61
CA VAL A 171 -18.68 0.42 -9.91
C VAL A 171 -18.56 -0.66 -11.00
N SER A 172 -17.91 -0.32 -12.12
CA SER A 172 -17.65 -1.26 -13.21
C SER A 172 -16.80 -2.43 -12.75
N PHE A 173 -15.74 -2.15 -11.98
CA PHE A 173 -14.87 -3.15 -11.41
C PHE A 173 -15.60 -4.20 -10.56
N LEU A 174 -16.51 -3.76 -9.67
CA LEU A 174 -17.29 -4.66 -8.82
C LEU A 174 -18.29 -5.49 -9.64
N ARG A 175 -18.86 -4.91 -10.70
CA ARG A 175 -19.74 -5.65 -11.64
C ARG A 175 -18.97 -6.74 -12.37
N GLU A 176 -17.79 -6.42 -12.88
CA GLU A 176 -16.93 -7.35 -13.63
C GLU A 176 -16.31 -8.44 -12.76
N ASN A 177 -16.08 -8.15 -11.47
CA ASN A 177 -15.49 -9.08 -10.50
C ASN A 177 -16.52 -9.62 -9.50
N ARG A 178 -17.81 -9.59 -9.85
CA ARG A 178 -18.90 -10.01 -8.97
C ARG A 178 -18.70 -11.42 -8.44
N ASP A 179 -18.28 -12.36 -9.28
CA ASP A 179 -18.06 -13.76 -8.88
C ASP A 179 -16.94 -13.89 -7.85
N PHE A 180 -15.83 -13.14 -8.02
CA PHE A 180 -14.74 -13.13 -7.04
C PHE A 180 -15.18 -12.46 -5.73
N ALA A 181 -15.92 -11.35 -5.83
CA ALA A 181 -16.48 -10.67 -4.67
C ALA A 181 -17.46 -11.57 -3.89
N SER A 182 -18.29 -12.36 -4.58
CA SER A 182 -19.17 -13.35 -3.96
C SER A 182 -18.38 -14.46 -3.26
N LYS A 183 -17.34 -15.02 -3.89
CA LYS A 183 -16.47 -16.03 -3.25
C LYS A 183 -15.82 -15.51 -1.97
N VAL A 184 -15.29 -14.27 -2.02
CA VAL A 184 -14.72 -13.63 -0.83
C VAL A 184 -15.80 -13.43 0.23
N MET A 185 -16.98 -12.94 -0.15
CA MET A 185 -18.10 -12.75 0.76
C MET A 185 -18.51 -14.04 1.48
N ASP A 186 -18.60 -15.16 0.74
CA ASP A 186 -18.93 -16.46 1.30
C ASP A 186 -17.86 -16.95 2.29
N ALA A 187 -16.58 -16.74 1.97
CA ALA A 187 -15.47 -17.03 2.87
C ALA A 187 -15.54 -16.17 4.14
N LEU A 188 -15.81 -14.87 4.02
CA LEU A 188 -15.96 -13.97 5.18
C LEU A 188 -17.13 -14.39 6.07
N ARG A 189 -18.28 -14.72 5.49
CA ARG A 189 -19.47 -15.20 6.24
C ARG A 189 -19.25 -16.54 6.93
N SER A 190 -18.36 -17.37 6.38
CA SER A 190 -18.01 -18.67 6.96
C SER A 190 -17.02 -18.56 8.14
N MET A 191 -16.39 -17.40 8.34
CA MET A 191 -15.54 -17.16 9.51
C MET A 191 -16.39 -16.98 10.77
N ARG A 192 -15.92 -17.55 11.88
CA ARG A 192 -16.48 -17.25 13.20
C ARG A 192 -16.23 -15.79 13.56
N ASP A 193 -17.17 -15.17 14.27
CA ASP A 193 -17.09 -13.75 14.64
C ASP A 193 -15.86 -13.43 15.51
N ASP A 194 -15.43 -14.36 16.37
CA ASP A 194 -14.23 -14.23 17.20
C ASP A 194 -12.91 -14.24 16.38
N GLY A 195 -12.96 -14.69 15.13
CA GLY A 195 -11.84 -14.69 14.20
C GLY A 195 -11.80 -13.49 13.24
N LYS A 196 -12.84 -12.63 13.21
CA LYS A 196 -12.89 -11.49 12.29
C LYS A 196 -12.17 -10.27 12.87
N THR A 197 -11.13 -9.81 12.18
CA THR A 197 -10.53 -8.50 12.50
C THR A 197 -11.51 -7.37 12.13
N ALA A 198 -11.29 -6.17 12.69
CA ALA A 198 -12.12 -5.01 12.33
C ALA A 198 -12.05 -4.67 10.83
N GLU A 199 -10.90 -4.92 10.19
CA GLU A 199 -10.72 -4.74 8.75
C GLU A 199 -11.53 -5.78 7.96
N VAL A 200 -11.50 -7.05 8.36
CA VAL A 200 -12.33 -8.12 7.77
C VAL A 200 -13.83 -7.85 7.91
N ALA A 201 -14.29 -7.47 9.10
CA ALA A 201 -15.71 -7.14 9.32
C ALA A 201 -16.18 -5.92 8.52
N THR A 202 -15.27 -4.96 8.28
CA THR A 202 -15.54 -3.80 7.41
C THR A 202 -15.61 -4.23 5.94
N GLY A 203 -14.73 -5.13 5.51
CA GLY A 203 -14.77 -5.75 4.19
C GLY A 203 -16.08 -6.49 3.91
N GLU A 204 -16.56 -7.28 4.87
CA GLU A 204 -17.83 -8.01 4.77
C GLU A 204 -19.02 -7.06 4.58
N ARG A 205 -19.16 -6.03 5.44
CA ARG A 205 -20.23 -5.03 5.30
C ARG A 205 -20.16 -4.30 3.96
N PHE A 206 -18.95 -3.93 3.52
CA PHE A 206 -18.78 -3.30 2.22
C PHE A 206 -19.25 -4.22 1.08
N LEU A 207 -18.87 -5.50 1.09
CA LEU A 207 -19.32 -6.44 0.05
C LEU A 207 -20.83 -6.66 0.10
N GLU A 208 -21.45 -6.69 1.29
CA GLU A 208 -22.90 -6.82 1.43
C GLU A 208 -23.64 -5.70 0.70
N GLU A 209 -23.25 -4.46 0.99
CA GLU A 209 -23.84 -3.27 0.38
C GLU A 209 -23.51 -3.20 -1.12
N ALA A 210 -22.25 -3.42 -1.49
CA ALA A 210 -21.78 -3.24 -2.87
C ALA A 210 -22.24 -4.35 -3.83
N LEU A 211 -22.46 -5.59 -3.35
CA LEU A 211 -23.02 -6.67 -4.15
C LEU A 211 -24.54 -6.51 -4.35
N ALA A 212 -25.23 -5.89 -3.39
CA ALA A 212 -26.64 -5.54 -3.51
C ALA A 212 -26.86 -4.34 -4.44
N ASP A 213 -26.05 -3.29 -4.28
CA ASP A 213 -26.06 -2.08 -5.10
C ASP A 213 -24.63 -1.58 -5.39
N PRO A 214 -24.03 -1.92 -6.54
CA PRO A 214 -22.70 -1.44 -6.90
C PRO A 214 -22.58 0.09 -6.98
N GLU A 215 -23.68 0.83 -7.21
CA GLU A 215 -23.67 2.30 -7.32
C GLU A 215 -23.42 3.00 -5.97
N CYS A 216 -23.56 2.28 -4.85
CA CYS A 216 -23.22 2.81 -3.54
C CYS A 216 -21.70 2.83 -3.27
N ALA A 217 -20.93 1.98 -3.95
CA ALA A 217 -19.53 1.74 -3.65
C ALA A 217 -18.66 3.02 -3.59
N PRO A 218 -18.77 4.01 -4.51
CA PRO A 218 -17.98 5.23 -4.41
C PRO A 218 -18.21 6.01 -3.10
N ARG A 219 -19.43 5.99 -2.55
CA ARG A 219 -19.79 6.70 -1.31
C ARG A 219 -19.18 6.03 -0.06
N LEU A 220 -18.88 4.73 -0.16
CA LEU A 220 -18.24 3.95 0.89
C LEU A 220 -16.71 4.09 0.92
N ASP A 221 -16.14 4.90 0.02
CA ASP A 221 -14.70 5.17 -0.07
C ASP A 221 -13.81 3.91 0.02
N PRO A 222 -13.99 2.91 -0.86
CA PRO A 222 -13.39 1.58 -0.67
C PRO A 222 -11.87 1.56 -0.67
N CYS A 223 -11.22 2.42 -1.47
CA CYS A 223 -9.77 2.55 -1.44
C CYS A 223 -9.25 3.06 -0.08
N LEU A 224 -10.09 3.74 0.72
CA LEU A 224 -9.74 4.24 2.06
C LEU A 224 -10.03 3.20 3.14
N HIS A 225 -11.19 2.54 3.08
CA HIS A 225 -11.70 1.71 4.17
C HIS A 225 -11.50 0.20 3.98
N VAL A 226 -11.44 -0.27 2.73
CA VAL A 226 -11.32 -1.70 2.39
C VAL A 226 -10.27 -1.91 1.28
N GLY A 227 -9.15 -1.17 1.36
CA GLY A 227 -8.07 -1.20 0.38
C GLY A 227 -7.56 -2.63 0.12
N ASP A 228 -7.22 -3.36 1.17
CA ASP A 228 -6.73 -4.75 1.10
C ASP A 228 -7.69 -5.69 0.37
N LEU A 229 -9.01 -5.53 0.58
CA LEU A 229 -10.04 -6.28 -0.15
C LEU A 229 -10.04 -5.92 -1.64
N MET A 230 -10.02 -4.63 -1.97
CA MET A 230 -10.00 -4.18 -3.35
C MET A 230 -8.75 -4.66 -4.09
N ILE A 231 -7.60 -4.63 -3.41
CA ILE A 231 -6.32 -5.16 -3.90
C ILE A 231 -6.44 -6.66 -4.16
N ALA A 232 -7.00 -7.42 -3.23
CA ALA A 232 -7.19 -8.86 -3.39
C ALA A 232 -8.08 -9.18 -4.60
N LEU A 233 -9.23 -8.49 -4.75
CA LEU A 233 -10.12 -8.66 -5.89
C LEU A 233 -9.43 -8.34 -7.22
N GLU A 234 -8.60 -7.29 -7.26
CA GLU A 234 -7.88 -6.90 -8.49
C GLU A 234 -6.80 -7.93 -8.85
N SER A 235 -6.28 -8.66 -7.86
CA SER A 235 -5.30 -9.72 -8.03
C SER A 235 -5.89 -11.10 -8.34
N ALA A 236 -7.22 -11.28 -8.31
CA ALA A 236 -7.88 -12.59 -8.24
C ALA A 236 -7.52 -13.61 -9.36
N LYS A 237 -6.99 -13.12 -10.50
CA LYS A 237 -6.55 -13.97 -11.63
C LYS A 237 -5.05 -14.24 -11.65
N ILE A 238 -4.31 -13.75 -10.65
CA ILE A 238 -2.86 -13.89 -10.52
C ILE A 238 -2.58 -15.00 -9.49
N PRO A 239 -1.77 -16.02 -9.84
CA PRO A 239 -1.65 -17.22 -9.02
C PRO A 239 -0.99 -16.95 -7.65
N ASP A 240 -0.03 -16.02 -7.58
CA ASP A 240 0.72 -15.75 -6.36
C ASP A 240 0.50 -14.30 -5.89
N PHE A 241 0.36 -14.10 -4.58
CA PHE A 241 0.16 -12.80 -3.94
C PHE A 241 1.27 -12.55 -2.91
N TYR A 242 2.04 -11.48 -3.07
CA TYR A 242 3.19 -11.17 -2.21
C TYR A 242 2.91 -9.95 -1.32
N THR A 243 2.95 -10.17 -0.01
CA THR A 243 2.59 -9.17 1.01
C THR A 243 3.50 -9.25 2.24
N MET A 244 3.44 -8.23 3.09
CA MET A 244 3.91 -8.30 4.48
C MET A 244 2.76 -8.43 5.48
N ASN A 245 1.50 -8.28 5.04
CA ASN A 245 0.33 -8.38 5.89
C ASN A 245 -0.30 -9.78 5.82
N ARG A 246 -0.05 -10.63 6.82
CA ARG A 246 -0.56 -12.01 6.84
C ARG A 246 -2.05 -12.10 7.17
N ALA A 247 -2.51 -11.32 8.14
CA ALA A 247 -3.78 -11.57 8.83
C ALA A 247 -4.99 -11.43 7.91
N GLU A 248 -5.07 -10.34 7.14
CA GLU A 248 -6.15 -10.11 6.20
C GLU A 248 -5.92 -10.87 4.88
N SER A 249 -4.70 -10.86 4.35
CA SER A 249 -4.42 -11.44 3.02
C SER A 249 -4.64 -12.94 2.94
N ILE A 250 -4.44 -13.69 4.04
CA ILE A 250 -4.70 -15.15 4.03
C ILE A 250 -6.16 -15.48 3.77
N VAL A 251 -7.08 -14.70 4.33
CA VAL A 251 -8.52 -14.90 4.16
C VAL A 251 -8.91 -14.67 2.70
N TYR A 252 -8.45 -13.57 2.10
CA TYR A 252 -8.78 -13.24 0.72
C TYR A 252 -8.11 -14.20 -0.28
N CYS A 253 -6.83 -14.51 -0.10
CA CYS A 253 -6.11 -15.42 -1.00
C CYS A 253 -6.70 -16.83 -0.96
N GLN A 254 -7.15 -17.29 0.21
CA GLN A 254 -7.81 -18.59 0.34
C GLN A 254 -9.13 -18.61 -0.44
N ALA A 255 -9.94 -17.57 -0.34
CA ALA A 255 -11.19 -17.45 -1.09
C ALA A 255 -10.98 -17.40 -2.61
N LEU A 256 -9.84 -16.83 -3.04
CA LEU A 256 -9.49 -16.63 -4.45
C LEU A 256 -8.62 -17.76 -5.03
N GLY A 257 -8.17 -18.73 -4.21
CA GLY A 257 -7.31 -19.83 -4.64
C GLY A 257 -5.90 -19.39 -5.04
N GLN A 258 -5.35 -18.37 -4.36
CA GLN A 258 -4.03 -17.82 -4.62
C GLN A 258 -3.00 -18.38 -3.63
N THR A 259 -1.77 -18.61 -4.09
CA THR A 259 -0.64 -18.87 -3.20
C THR A 259 -0.22 -17.57 -2.53
N LEU A 260 -0.22 -17.55 -1.20
CA LEU A 260 0.20 -16.39 -0.42
C LEU A 260 1.70 -16.48 -0.09
N VAL A 261 2.47 -15.49 -0.53
CA VAL A 261 3.87 -15.30 -0.15
C VAL A 261 3.95 -14.16 0.85
N ILE A 262 4.58 -14.41 2.00
CA ILE A 262 4.64 -13.45 3.11
C ILE A 262 6.10 -13.11 3.38
N ARG A 263 6.45 -11.82 3.29
CA ARG A 263 7.74 -11.30 3.75
C ARG A 263 7.63 -10.91 5.23
N PRO A 264 8.33 -11.59 6.15
CA PRO A 264 8.26 -11.23 7.56
C PRO A 264 8.86 -9.85 7.86
N ASN A 265 8.46 -9.29 9.01
CA ASN A 265 9.05 -8.04 9.51
C ASN A 265 10.53 -8.22 9.89
N ASN A 266 10.92 -9.40 10.39
CA ASN A 266 12.31 -9.74 10.63
C ASN A 266 13.07 -9.84 9.28
N PRO A 267 14.07 -8.97 9.03
CA PRO A 267 14.83 -9.00 7.77
C PRO A 267 15.60 -10.31 7.58
N ALA A 268 15.95 -11.01 8.66
CA ALA A 268 16.70 -12.26 8.60
C ALA A 268 15.84 -13.49 8.23
N ALA A 269 14.51 -13.38 8.34
CA ALA A 269 13.61 -14.49 8.10
C ALA A 269 13.35 -14.74 6.60
N GLU A 270 13.24 -16.00 6.24
CA GLU A 270 12.79 -16.43 4.90
C GLU A 270 11.33 -16.03 4.65
N ASP A 271 10.91 -16.00 3.38
CA ASP A 271 9.49 -15.86 3.09
C ASP A 271 8.74 -17.12 3.50
N GLU A 272 7.56 -16.93 4.09
CA GLU A 272 6.57 -17.99 4.27
C GLU A 272 5.77 -18.12 2.96
N VAL A 273 5.62 -19.34 2.45
CA VAL A 273 4.80 -19.64 1.25
C VAL A 273 3.66 -20.53 1.69
N VAL A 274 2.43 -20.01 1.62
CA VAL A 274 1.21 -20.72 1.99
C VAL A 274 0.45 -21.09 0.72
N ARG A 275 0.39 -22.39 0.42
CA ARG A 275 -0.40 -22.91 -0.70
C ARG A 275 -1.82 -23.16 -0.19
N LEU A 276 -2.79 -22.45 -0.76
CA LEU A 276 -4.19 -22.41 -0.32
C LEU A 276 -5.11 -23.15 -1.29
#